data_AF-A0A4R5U6J4-F1
#
_entry.id   AF-A0A4R5U6J4-F1
#
_cell.length_a   1.000
_cell.length_b   1.000
_cell.length_c   1.000
_cell.angle_alpha   90.00
_cell.angle_beta   90.00
_cell.angle_gamma   90.00
#
_symmetry.space_group_name_H-M   'P 1'
#
loop_
_entity.id
_entity.type
_entity.pdbx_description
1 polymer ?
#
loop_
_entity_poly.entity_id
_entity_poly.type
_entity_poly.pdbx_seq_one_letter_code
_entity_poly.pdbx_strand_id
1 'polypeptide(L)'
;MGLENSRYNIETVICMPGAYTSGTDHFKHAVAAADPTVADQYDKLVGLAQELADKLDATNVPGARTDAKEVAEKIAEVVDMPHGTRPFRFEVDLQQRQAMAVAEKANELRRIFFDRLGVSDLISVSQT
;
A
#
# COMPACT_ATOMS: atom_id res chain seq x y z
N MET A 1 2.68 2.61 14.34
CA MET A 1 1.44 3.29 14.80
C MET A 1 0.30 2.30 14.82
N GLY A 2 0.02 1.69 15.97
CA GLY A 2 -1.13 0.80 16.12
C GLY A 2 -1.92 1.24 17.34
N LEU A 3 -2.92 2.12 17.14
CA LEU A 3 -3.65 2.78 18.24
C LEU A 3 -4.07 1.80 19.34
N GLU A 4 -4.71 0.68 18.94
CA GLU A 4 -5.22 -0.35 19.86
C GLU A 4 -4.14 -1.37 20.27
N ASN A 5 -3.06 -1.50 19.48
CA ASN A 5 -2.07 -2.56 19.58
C ASN A 5 -0.78 -2.16 20.33
N SER A 6 -0.43 -0.87 20.29
CA SER A 6 0.86 -0.34 20.76
C SER A 6 1.12 -0.65 22.24
N ARG A 7 0.09 -0.57 23.10
CA ARG A 7 0.21 -0.90 24.53
C ARG A 7 0.39 -2.37 24.83
N TYR A 8 0.02 -3.25 23.90
CA TYR A 8 0.31 -4.68 23.98
C TYR A 8 1.68 -5.02 23.41
N ASN A 9 2.50 -4.02 23.07
CA ASN A 9 3.80 -4.18 22.42
C ASN A 9 3.71 -4.96 21.10
N ILE A 10 2.58 -4.83 20.38
CA ILE A 10 2.37 -5.45 19.07
C ILE A 10 2.68 -4.41 17.99
N GLU A 11 3.69 -4.70 17.17
CA GLU A 11 4.04 -3.84 16.04
C GLU A 11 3.00 -3.90 14.92
N THR A 12 2.95 -2.84 14.12
CA THR A 12 2.13 -2.77 12.92
C THR A 12 2.97 -2.23 11.79
N VAL A 13 2.97 -2.95 10.68
CA VAL A 13 3.64 -2.60 9.43
C VAL A 13 2.62 -2.69 8.31
N ILE A 14 2.62 -1.72 7.41
CA ILE A 14 1.77 -1.72 6.22
C ILE A 14 2.66 -1.74 4.98
N CYS A 15 2.61 -2.84 4.23
CA CYS A 15 3.21 -2.94 2.90
C CYS A 15 2.30 -2.21 1.89
N MET A 16 2.89 -1.34 1.07
CA MET A 16 2.18 -0.58 0.03
C MET A 16 2.73 -0.96 -1.35
N PRO A 17 2.23 -2.04 -1.97
CA PRO A 17 2.71 -2.45 -3.27
C PRO A 17 2.18 -1.55 -4.40
N GLY A 18 3.03 -1.39 -5.42
CA GLY A 18 2.69 -0.94 -6.76
C GLY A 18 1.68 -1.86 -7.45
N ALA A 19 1.29 -1.51 -8.68
CA ALA A 19 0.52 -2.41 -9.52
C ALA A 19 1.45 -3.38 -10.25
N TYR A 20 1.39 -4.66 -9.89
CA TYR A 20 2.15 -5.72 -10.57
C TYR A 20 1.24 -6.48 -11.54
N THR A 21 1.44 -6.27 -12.82
CA THR A 21 0.71 -6.91 -13.93
C THR A 21 1.26 -8.31 -14.27
N SER A 22 2.44 -8.66 -13.75
CA SER A 22 3.10 -9.96 -13.90
C SER A 22 3.25 -10.67 -12.55
N GLY A 23 3.07 -12.00 -12.54
CA GLY A 23 3.19 -12.84 -11.35
C GLY A 23 2.02 -12.72 -10.36
N THR A 24 0.97 -11.98 -10.70
CA THR A 24 -0.30 -11.92 -9.95
C THR A 24 -1.49 -12.02 -10.91
N ASP A 25 -2.63 -12.50 -10.41
CA ASP A 25 -3.91 -12.48 -11.13
C ASP A 25 -4.66 -11.15 -10.85
N HIS A 26 -3.94 -10.01 -10.89
CA HIS A 26 -4.41 -8.70 -10.38
C HIS A 26 -5.79 -8.29 -10.92
N PHE A 27 -6.06 -8.56 -12.19
CA PHE A 27 -7.31 -8.20 -12.87
C PHE A 27 -8.17 -9.39 -13.27
N LYS A 28 -7.63 -10.61 -13.28
CA LYS A 28 -8.31 -11.81 -13.79
C LYS A 28 -9.56 -12.17 -12.98
N HIS A 29 -9.55 -11.87 -11.69
CA HIS A 29 -10.68 -12.08 -10.78
C HIS A 29 -11.35 -10.77 -10.36
N ALA A 30 -11.11 -9.68 -11.09
CA ALA A 30 -11.84 -8.44 -10.86
C ALA A 30 -13.34 -8.67 -11.08
N VAL A 31 -14.14 -8.24 -10.10
CA VAL A 31 -15.60 -8.45 -10.12
C VAL A 31 -16.24 -7.38 -11.00
N ALA A 32 -17.14 -7.81 -11.90
CA ALA A 32 -17.95 -6.90 -12.70
C ALA A 32 -19.01 -6.18 -11.85
N ALA A 33 -19.56 -5.09 -12.37
CA ALA A 33 -20.70 -4.43 -11.73
C ALA A 33 -21.86 -5.43 -11.52
N ALA A 34 -22.42 -5.47 -10.30
CA ALA A 34 -23.42 -6.46 -9.92
C ALA A 34 -24.76 -6.29 -10.64
N ASP A 35 -25.06 -5.08 -11.11
CA ASP A 35 -26.28 -4.76 -11.88
C ASP A 35 -25.90 -4.44 -13.34
N PRO A 36 -26.21 -5.34 -14.30
CA PRO A 36 -25.91 -5.09 -15.70
C PRO A 36 -26.73 -3.94 -16.29
N THR A 37 -27.94 -3.68 -15.79
CA THR A 37 -28.78 -2.58 -16.29
C THR A 37 -28.18 -1.22 -15.93
N VAL A 38 -27.57 -1.11 -14.76
CA VAL A 38 -26.82 0.09 -14.38
C VAL A 38 -25.49 0.14 -15.13
N ALA A 39 -24.79 -0.98 -15.30
CA ALA A 39 -23.53 -1.03 -16.04
C ALA A 39 -23.69 -0.54 -17.48
N ASP A 40 -24.77 -0.93 -18.16
CA ASP A 40 -25.08 -0.53 -19.54
C ASP A 40 -25.32 0.99 -19.69
N GLN A 41 -25.68 1.69 -18.61
CA GLN A 41 -25.80 3.16 -18.62
C GLN A 41 -24.44 3.87 -18.69
N TYR A 42 -23.34 3.16 -18.44
CA TYR A 42 -21.95 3.67 -18.50
C TYR A 42 -21.25 3.27 -19.82
N ASP A 43 -22.00 3.21 -20.93
CA ASP A 43 -21.51 2.87 -22.26
C ASP A 43 -20.28 3.68 -22.71
N LYS A 44 -20.18 4.95 -22.31
CA LYS A 44 -19.03 5.82 -22.57
C LYS A 44 -17.71 5.36 -21.92
N LEU A 45 -17.76 4.42 -20.98
CA LEU A 45 -16.59 3.86 -20.31
C LEU A 45 -16.22 2.47 -20.82
N VAL A 46 -16.94 1.94 -21.82
CA VAL A 46 -16.64 0.64 -22.42
C VAL A 46 -15.18 0.63 -22.92
N GLY A 47 -14.43 -0.38 -22.50
CA GLY A 47 -13.01 -0.56 -22.87
C GLY A 47 -12.00 0.25 -22.03
N LEU A 48 -12.45 1.26 -21.27
CA LEU A 48 -11.56 2.15 -20.52
C LEU A 48 -10.71 1.39 -19.49
N ALA A 49 -11.25 0.35 -18.84
CA ALA A 49 -10.50 -0.42 -17.87
C ALA A 49 -9.26 -1.10 -18.46
N GLN A 50 -9.38 -1.69 -19.67
CA GLN A 50 -8.24 -2.30 -20.36
C GLN A 50 -7.25 -1.22 -20.81
N GLU A 51 -7.74 -0.11 -21.35
CA GLU A 51 -6.90 1.03 -21.74
C GLU A 51 -6.09 1.56 -20.56
N LEU A 52 -6.70 1.70 -19.38
CA LEU A 52 -6.01 2.14 -18.17
C LEU A 52 -5.01 1.10 -17.66
N ALA A 53 -5.30 -0.19 -17.78
CA ALA A 53 -4.35 -1.25 -17.42
C ALA A 53 -3.10 -1.21 -18.30
N ASP A 54 -3.27 -1.08 -19.62
CA ASP A 54 -2.17 -0.97 -20.59
C ASP A 54 -1.35 0.31 -20.35
N LYS A 55 -2.03 1.44 -20.09
CA LYS A 55 -1.37 2.71 -19.76
C LYS A 55 -0.61 2.63 -18.44
N LEU A 56 -1.17 1.99 -17.43
CA LEU A 56 -0.52 1.79 -16.14
C LEU A 56 0.75 0.95 -16.30
N ASP A 57 0.69 -0.14 -17.05
CA ASP A 57 1.86 -0.98 -17.33
C ASP A 57 2.96 -0.18 -18.06
N ALA A 58 2.58 0.70 -18.99
CA ALA A 58 3.51 1.58 -19.68
C ALA A 58 4.18 2.65 -18.79
N THR A 59 3.68 2.90 -17.56
CA THR A 59 4.31 3.83 -16.61
C THR A 59 5.39 3.21 -15.73
N ASN A 60 5.62 1.90 -15.85
CA ASN A 60 6.68 1.21 -15.12
C ASN A 60 8.05 1.89 -15.37
N VAL A 61 8.79 2.16 -14.29
CA VAL A 61 10.11 2.79 -14.37
C VAL A 61 11.05 1.89 -15.18
N PRO A 62 11.76 2.42 -16.20
CA PRO A 62 12.66 1.62 -17.02
C PRO A 62 13.72 0.88 -16.18
N GLY A 63 13.83 -0.43 -16.39
CA GLY A 63 14.78 -1.30 -15.69
C GLY A 63 14.37 -1.70 -14.27
N ALA A 64 13.21 -1.25 -13.79
CA ALA A 64 12.64 -1.75 -12.54
C ALA A 64 12.22 -3.21 -12.67
N ARG A 65 12.22 -3.90 -11.54
CA ARG A 65 11.74 -5.28 -11.44
C ARG A 65 10.21 -5.30 -11.59
N THR A 66 9.70 -6.23 -12.38
CA THR A 66 8.26 -6.32 -12.71
C THR A 66 7.58 -7.56 -12.14
N ASP A 67 8.32 -8.45 -11.46
CA ASP A 67 7.75 -9.61 -10.78
C ASP A 67 7.37 -9.29 -9.33
N ALA A 68 6.16 -9.69 -8.95
CA ALA A 68 5.62 -9.48 -7.59
C ALA A 68 6.41 -10.20 -6.47
N LYS A 69 7.39 -11.05 -6.80
CA LYS A 69 8.25 -11.69 -5.80
C LYS A 69 9.07 -10.67 -5.02
N GLU A 70 9.40 -9.52 -5.61
CA GLU A 70 10.07 -8.43 -4.91
C GLU A 70 9.30 -7.96 -3.66
N VAL A 71 7.97 -7.92 -3.74
CA VAL A 71 7.11 -7.57 -2.60
C VAL A 71 7.29 -8.58 -1.47
N ALA A 72 7.29 -9.88 -1.80
CA ALA A 72 7.48 -10.94 -0.82
C ALA A 72 8.88 -10.91 -0.19
N GLU A 73 9.91 -10.67 -0.99
CA GLU A 73 11.29 -10.50 -0.52
C GLU A 73 11.40 -9.31 0.43
N LYS A 74 10.77 -8.17 0.11
CA LYS A 74 10.77 -7.01 1.01
C LYS A 74 10.00 -7.24 2.30
N ILE A 75 8.89 -7.98 2.26
CA ILE A 75 8.16 -8.38 3.47
C ILE A 75 9.06 -9.24 4.37
N ALA A 76 9.78 -10.22 3.80
CA ALA A 76 10.70 -11.07 4.56
C ALA A 76 11.79 -10.24 5.25
N GLU A 77 12.41 -9.28 4.54
CA GLU A 77 13.39 -8.36 5.13
C GLU A 77 12.81 -7.59 6.33
N VAL A 78 11.59 -7.09 6.23
CA VAL A 78 10.95 -6.31 7.32
C VAL A 78 10.57 -7.18 8.50
N VAL A 79 10.18 -8.44 8.26
CA VAL A 79 9.93 -9.42 9.33
C VAL A 79 11.22 -9.68 10.12
N ASP A 80 12.35 -9.83 9.42
CA ASP A 80 13.66 -10.10 10.02
C ASP A 80 14.27 -8.92 10.78
N MET A 81 13.74 -7.70 10.60
CA MET A 81 14.18 -6.54 11.37
C MET A 81 13.91 -6.70 12.88
N PRO A 82 14.78 -6.16 13.74
CA PRO A 82 14.54 -6.15 15.20
C PRO A 82 13.22 -5.47 15.58
N HIS A 83 12.59 -5.96 16.65
CA HIS A 83 11.39 -5.36 17.22
C HIS A 83 11.61 -3.88 17.55
N GLY A 84 10.62 -3.03 17.23
CA GLY A 84 10.66 -1.59 17.47
C GLY A 84 11.42 -0.80 16.40
N THR A 85 12.07 -1.47 15.43
CA THR A 85 12.83 -0.83 14.35
C THR A 85 12.11 -0.89 13.00
N ARG A 86 11.03 -1.68 12.91
CA ARG A 86 10.28 -1.90 11.67
C ARG A 86 9.64 -0.58 11.21
N PRO A 87 9.66 -0.27 9.91
CA PRO A 87 8.99 0.91 9.42
C PRO A 87 7.47 0.72 9.56
N PHE A 88 6.76 1.79 9.94
CA PHE A 88 5.30 1.71 10.00
C PHE A 88 4.67 1.44 8.62
N ARG A 89 5.31 1.95 7.56
CA ARG A 89 4.93 1.74 6.16
C ARG A 89 6.20 1.57 5.34
N PHE A 90 6.15 0.72 4.34
CA PHE A 90 7.14 0.69 3.27
C PHE A 90 6.42 0.50 1.93
N GLU A 91 7.05 1.00 0.87
CA GLU A 91 6.54 0.93 -0.49
C GLU A 91 7.44 0.02 -1.32
N VAL A 92 6.83 -0.74 -2.22
CA VAL A 92 7.50 -1.45 -3.31
C VAL A 92 6.70 -1.12 -4.56
N ASP A 93 7.05 -0.03 -5.22
CA ASP A 93 6.26 0.54 -6.32
C ASP A 93 7.14 0.85 -7.54
N LEU A 94 7.04 -0.01 -8.56
CA LEU A 94 7.73 0.19 -9.83
C LEU A 94 7.18 1.35 -10.67
N GLN A 95 6.01 1.91 -10.34
CA GLN A 95 5.43 3.07 -11.03
C GLN A 95 5.75 4.41 -10.34
N GLN A 96 6.34 4.40 -9.14
CA GLN A 96 6.64 5.60 -8.34
C GLN A 96 5.46 6.57 -8.22
N ARG A 97 4.27 6.08 -7.86
CA ARG A 97 3.02 6.87 -7.81
C ARG A 97 2.95 7.85 -6.64
N GLN A 98 4.04 8.01 -5.89
CA GLN A 98 4.19 8.95 -4.78
C GLN A 98 3.22 8.66 -3.60
N ALA A 99 2.76 7.42 -3.46
CA ALA A 99 1.86 7.05 -2.37
C ALA A 99 2.55 7.18 -1.00
N MET A 100 3.86 6.88 -0.93
CA MET A 100 4.64 7.06 0.30
C MET A 100 4.68 8.53 0.74
N ALA A 101 4.86 9.50 -0.16
CA ALA A 101 4.88 10.92 0.19
C ALA A 101 3.58 11.38 0.86
N VAL A 102 2.43 10.95 0.34
CA VAL A 102 1.11 11.22 0.95
C VAL A 102 0.99 10.54 2.31
N ALA A 103 1.42 9.28 2.41
CA ALA A 103 1.37 8.51 3.65
C ALA A 103 2.28 9.10 4.74
N GLU A 104 3.47 9.58 4.40
CA GLU A 104 4.37 10.28 5.32
C GLU A 104 3.73 11.54 5.85
N LYS A 105 3.14 12.36 4.98
CA LYS A 105 2.48 13.59 5.44
C LYS A 105 1.30 13.30 6.37
N ALA A 106 0.49 12.29 6.04
CA ALA A 106 -0.59 11.84 6.92
C ALA A 106 -0.07 11.33 8.27
N ASN A 107 1.07 10.63 8.28
CA ASN A 107 1.69 10.13 9.50
C ASN A 107 2.27 11.26 10.37
N GLU A 108 2.89 12.26 9.75
CA GLU A 108 3.39 13.47 10.43
C GLU A 108 2.25 14.21 11.14
N LEU A 109 1.17 14.51 10.41
CA LEU A 109 0.00 15.20 10.98
C LEU A 109 -0.65 14.38 12.10
N ARG A 110 -0.67 13.04 11.98
CA ARG A 110 -1.16 12.15 13.05
C ARG A 110 -0.28 12.24 14.30
N ARG A 111 1.06 12.22 14.15
CA ARG A 111 1.99 12.38 15.28
C ARG A 111 1.75 13.70 16.01
N ILE A 112 1.68 14.81 15.27
CA ILE A 112 1.41 16.15 15.83
C ILE A 112 0.11 16.16 16.64
N PHE A 113 -0.96 15.55 16.11
CA PHE A 113 -2.23 15.50 16.82
C PHE A 113 -2.18 14.62 18.07
N PHE A 114 -1.52 13.46 18.02
CA PHE A 114 -1.39 12.54 19.15
C PHE A 114 -0.53 13.12 20.27
N ASP A 115 0.52 13.87 19.91
CA ASP A 115 1.32 14.64 20.85
C ASP A 115 0.47 15.69 21.56
N ARG A 116 -0.34 16.45 20.81
CA ARG A 116 -1.29 17.43 21.39
C ARG A 116 -2.37 16.79 22.27
N LEU A 117 -2.76 15.56 21.96
CA LEU A 117 -3.75 14.80 22.73
C LEU A 117 -3.14 14.13 23.97
N GLY A 118 -1.81 14.11 24.11
CA GLY A 118 -1.11 13.49 25.25
C GLY A 118 -1.11 11.96 25.22
N VAL A 119 -1.21 11.36 24.03
CA VAL A 119 -1.30 9.89 23.83
C VAL A 119 -0.29 9.37 22.81
N SER A 120 0.89 9.99 22.75
CA SER A 120 1.98 9.60 21.84
C SER A 120 2.49 8.18 22.07
N ASP A 121 2.25 7.61 23.24
CA ASP A 121 2.53 6.20 23.55
C ASP A 121 1.75 5.24 22.62
N LEU A 122 0.59 5.65 22.11
CA LEU A 122 -0.26 4.82 21.25
C LEU A 122 0.24 4.70 19.80
N ILE A 123 1.36 5.35 19.46
CA ILE A 123 1.89 5.34 18.09
C ILE A 123 3.32 4.79 17.98
N SER A 124 3.94 4.43 19.10
CA SER A 124 5.20 3.69 19.19
C SER A 124 4.98 2.35 19.91
N VAL A 125 5.97 1.47 19.83
CA VAL A 125 6.09 0.29 20.70
C VAL A 125 7.31 0.50 21.59
N SER A 126 7.38 -0.21 22.73
CA SER A 126 8.55 -0.15 23.61
C SER A 126 9.70 -0.94 22.98
N GLN A 127 10.88 -0.32 22.91
CA GLN A 127 12.13 -1.05 22.66
C GLN A 127 12.37 -1.96 23.86
N THR A 128 12.69 -3.24 23.63
CA THR A 128 12.95 -4.22 24.69
C THR A 128 14.41 -4.15 25.13
#